data_AF-A0A8D2IYL3-F1
#
_entry.id   AF-A0A8D2IYL3-F1
#
_cell.length_a   1.000
_cell.length_b   1.000
_cell.length_c   1.000
_cell.angle_alpha   90.00
_cell.angle_beta   90.00
_cell.angle_gamma   90.00
#
_symmetry.space_group_name_H-M   'P 1'
#
loop_
_entity.id
_entity.type
_entity.pdbx_description
1 polymer ?
#
loop_
_entity_poly.entity_id
_entity_poly.type
_entity_poly.pdbx_seq_one_letter_code
_entity_poly.pdbx_strand_id
1 'polypeptide(L)'
;LPSRVCGCCGALRPRYKRLVDNIFPEDPEDGLVKTNMEKLTFYALSAPEKLDRIGAYLSEKLIRDVSRHRYGYVCIAMEALDQLLMACHCQSINLFVESFLKMVAKLLESEKPDLQILGTNSFVKFANIEEDTPSYHRSYDFFVSRFSEMCHSSHDDPDTRTK
;
A
#
# COMPACT_ATOMS: atom_id res chain seq x y z
N LEU A 1 -4.66 -29.36 -24.71
CA LEU A 1 -5.08 -28.23 -25.57
C LEU A 1 -4.45 -26.96 -25.00
N PRO A 2 -3.47 -26.32 -25.67
CA PRO A 2 -2.83 -25.14 -25.11
C PRO A 2 -3.71 -23.92 -25.41
N SER A 3 -4.27 -23.35 -24.35
CA SER A 3 -5.05 -22.11 -24.39
C SER A 3 -4.13 -20.94 -24.77
N ARG A 4 -4.22 -20.51 -26.04
CA ARG A 4 -3.71 -19.23 -26.52
C ARG A 4 -4.40 -18.11 -25.77
N VAL A 5 -3.72 -17.50 -24.80
CA VAL A 5 -4.19 -16.28 -24.14
C VAL A 5 -3.97 -15.11 -25.11
N CYS A 6 -5.09 -14.57 -25.58
CA CYS A 6 -5.21 -13.49 -26.55
C CYS A 6 -4.57 -12.18 -26.06
N GLY A 7 -3.60 -11.66 -26.82
CA GLY A 7 -2.87 -10.41 -26.59
C GLY A 7 -3.64 -9.12 -26.98
N CYS A 8 -4.97 -9.09 -26.85
CA CYS A 8 -5.79 -7.91 -27.21
C CYS A 8 -6.46 -7.22 -26.00
N CYS A 9 -6.09 -7.54 -24.76
CA CYS A 9 -6.74 -7.00 -23.55
C CYS A 9 -6.11 -5.71 -23.00
N GLY A 10 -5.07 -5.17 -23.63
CA GLY A 10 -4.44 -3.92 -23.21
C GLY A 10 -5.35 -2.69 -23.36
N ALA A 11 -6.17 -2.63 -24.42
CA ALA A 11 -6.94 -1.45 -24.80
C ALA A 11 -8.25 -1.23 -24.01
N LEU A 12 -8.79 -2.26 -23.34
CA LEU A 12 -10.00 -2.16 -22.50
C LEU A 12 -9.71 -1.87 -21.02
N ARG A 13 -8.44 -1.95 -20.59
CA ARG A 13 -8.11 -1.76 -19.18
C ARG A 13 -8.24 -0.26 -18.81
N PRO A 14 -8.94 0.12 -17.73
CA PRO A 14 -9.07 1.51 -17.32
C PRO A 14 -7.70 2.20 -17.18
N ARG A 15 -7.62 3.49 -17.56
CA ARG A 15 -6.37 4.25 -17.59
C ARG A 15 -5.61 4.22 -16.26
N TYR A 16 -6.31 4.36 -15.14
CA TYR A 16 -5.71 4.32 -13.80
C TYR A 16 -5.01 2.99 -13.51
N LYS A 17 -5.58 1.84 -13.93
CA LYS A 17 -4.96 0.53 -13.73
C LYS A 17 -3.64 0.40 -14.49
N ARG A 18 -3.59 0.93 -15.72
CA ARG A 18 -2.35 0.92 -16.52
C ARG A 18 -1.28 1.78 -15.88
N LEU A 19 -1.64 2.97 -15.38
CA LEU A 19 -0.70 3.85 -14.68
C LEU A 19 -0.15 3.18 -13.43
N VAL A 20 -1.00 2.54 -12.63
CA VAL A 20 -0.56 1.77 -11.47
C VAL A 20 0.33 0.60 -11.89
N ASP A 21 -0.04 -0.20 -12.87
CA ASP A 21 0.78 -1.34 -13.29
C ASP A 21 2.16 -0.90 -13.80
N ASN A 22 2.27 0.27 -14.44
CA ASN A 22 3.54 0.78 -14.95
C ASN A 22 4.53 1.22 -13.87
N ILE A 23 4.11 1.41 -12.62
CA ILE A 23 5.05 1.73 -11.53
C ILE A 23 5.80 0.49 -11.04
N PHE A 24 5.31 -0.71 -11.37
CA PHE A 24 5.92 -1.98 -11.00
C PHE A 24 6.88 -2.44 -12.12
N PRO A 25 8.16 -2.67 -11.81
CA PRO A 25 9.13 -3.23 -12.74
C PRO A 25 8.87 -4.73 -13.02
N GLU A 26 9.60 -5.30 -13.98
CA GLU A 26 9.60 -6.74 -14.21
C GLU A 26 10.29 -7.49 -13.07
N ASP A 27 11.43 -6.97 -12.58
CA ASP A 27 12.14 -7.48 -11.40
C ASP A 27 11.83 -6.59 -10.18
N PRO A 28 11.29 -7.14 -9.07
CA PRO A 28 11.02 -6.34 -7.88
C PRO A 28 12.25 -5.68 -7.24
N GLU A 29 13.47 -6.17 -7.51
CA GLU A 29 14.71 -5.57 -7.00
C GLU A 29 15.02 -4.20 -7.64
N ASP A 30 14.46 -3.92 -8.82
CA ASP A 30 14.58 -2.61 -9.48
C ASP A 30 13.83 -1.50 -8.73
N GLY A 31 12.93 -1.87 -7.82
CA GLY A 31 12.16 -0.95 -7.00
C GLY A 31 11.14 -0.13 -7.79
N LEU A 32 10.54 0.86 -7.10
CA LEU A 32 9.49 1.69 -7.67
C LEU A 32 10.00 2.56 -8.84
N VAL A 33 9.34 2.46 -10.00
CA VAL A 33 9.71 3.24 -11.19
C VAL A 33 9.34 4.71 -11.02
N LYS A 34 10.28 5.53 -10.55
CA LYS A 34 10.07 6.95 -10.17
C LYS A 34 9.34 7.79 -11.22
N THR A 35 9.76 7.73 -12.48
CA THR A 35 9.12 8.49 -13.56
C THR A 35 7.65 8.10 -13.80
N ASN A 36 7.30 6.83 -13.59
CA ASN A 36 5.91 6.38 -13.71
C ASN A 36 5.11 6.72 -12.45
N MET A 37 5.76 6.72 -11.29
CA MET A 37 5.18 7.19 -10.04
C MET A 37 4.79 8.66 -10.10
N GLU A 38 5.68 9.55 -10.57
CA GLU A 38 5.35 10.98 -10.76
C GLU A 38 4.13 11.20 -11.65
N LYS A 39 4.03 10.44 -12.76
CA LYS A 39 2.86 10.47 -13.65
C LYS A 39 1.59 9.97 -12.94
N LEU A 40 1.71 8.93 -12.11
CA LEU A 40 0.60 8.41 -11.32
C LEU A 40 0.14 9.44 -10.30
N THR A 41 1.05 10.08 -9.57
CA THR A 41 0.77 11.14 -8.61
C THR A 41 0.06 12.31 -9.27
N PHE A 42 0.57 12.82 -10.39
CA PHE A 42 -0.09 13.90 -11.13
C PHE A 42 -1.50 13.52 -11.59
N TYR A 43 -1.69 12.27 -12.04
CA TYR A 43 -3.01 11.78 -12.42
C TYR A 43 -3.95 11.64 -11.22
N ALA A 44 -3.46 11.16 -10.08
CA ALA A 44 -4.22 11.00 -8.85
C ALA A 44 -4.69 12.36 -8.30
N LEU A 45 -3.80 13.36 -8.26
CA LEU A 45 -4.10 14.70 -7.75
C LEU A 45 -5.10 15.48 -8.63
N SER A 46 -5.31 15.06 -9.87
CA SER A 46 -6.26 15.73 -10.78
C SER A 46 -7.73 15.56 -10.41
N ALA A 47 -8.10 14.55 -9.62
CA ALA A 47 -9.46 14.38 -9.09
C ALA A 47 -9.48 13.38 -7.90
N PRO A 48 -10.19 13.67 -6.79
CA PRO A 48 -10.26 12.78 -5.63
C PRO A 48 -10.73 11.36 -5.96
N GLU A 49 -11.76 11.19 -6.80
CA GLU A 49 -12.24 9.85 -7.20
C GLU A 49 -11.16 8.98 -7.88
N LYS A 50 -10.19 9.60 -8.55
CA LYS A 50 -9.09 8.84 -9.18
C LYS A 50 -8.15 8.29 -8.13
N LEU A 51 -7.83 9.09 -7.11
CA LEU A 51 -7.01 8.67 -5.98
C LEU A 51 -7.66 7.48 -5.26
N ASP A 52 -8.97 7.55 -4.99
CA ASP A 52 -9.69 6.45 -4.35
C ASP A 52 -9.62 5.15 -5.17
N ARG A 53 -9.84 5.23 -6.49
CA ARG A 53 -9.71 4.06 -7.38
C ARG A 53 -8.29 3.50 -7.46
N ILE A 54 -7.28 4.36 -7.36
CA ILE A 54 -5.87 3.96 -7.33
C ILE A 54 -5.57 3.25 -6.01
N GLY A 55 -5.98 3.82 -4.87
CA GLY A 55 -5.81 3.23 -3.54
C GLY A 55 -6.47 1.86 -3.44
N ALA A 56 -7.73 1.73 -3.88
CA ALA A 56 -8.44 0.46 -3.88
C ALA A 56 -7.72 -0.61 -4.73
N TYR A 57 -7.24 -0.24 -5.92
CA TYR A 57 -6.54 -1.18 -6.80
C TYR A 57 -5.16 -1.57 -6.27
N LEU A 58 -4.41 -0.64 -5.66
CA LEU A 58 -3.15 -0.94 -4.96
C LEU A 58 -3.39 -1.89 -3.78
N SER A 59 -4.48 -1.68 -3.02
CA SER A 59 -4.88 -2.55 -1.92
C SER A 59 -5.18 -3.97 -2.36
N GLU A 60 -6.02 -4.14 -3.40
CA GLU A 60 -6.28 -5.45 -4.00
C GLU A 60 -5.01 -6.15 -4.50
N LYS A 61 -4.09 -5.38 -5.10
CA LYS A 61 -2.84 -5.90 -5.62
C LYS A 61 -1.91 -6.36 -4.50
N LEU A 62 -1.71 -5.54 -3.46
CA LEU A 62 -0.88 -5.89 -2.31
C LEU A 62 -1.41 -7.12 -1.59
N ILE A 63 -2.72 -7.18 -1.30
CA ILE A 63 -3.31 -8.35 -0.61
C ILE A 63 -3.06 -9.63 -1.42
N ARG A 64 -3.14 -9.54 -2.76
CA ARG A 64 -2.84 -10.65 -3.67
C ARG A 64 -1.35 -11.01 -3.68
N ASP A 65 -0.46 -10.03 -3.59
CA ASP A 65 0.98 -10.26 -3.61
C ASP A 65 1.50 -10.82 -2.29
N VAL A 66 0.91 -10.41 -1.16
CA VAL A 66 1.12 -11.04 0.16
C VAL A 66 0.73 -12.52 0.11
N SER A 67 -0.46 -12.86 -0.40
CA SER A 67 -0.90 -14.27 -0.47
C SER A 67 -0.07 -15.13 -1.44
N ARG A 68 0.55 -14.49 -2.44
CA ARG A 68 1.46 -15.15 -3.40
C ARG A 68 2.92 -15.13 -2.98
N HIS A 69 3.23 -14.64 -1.78
CA HIS A 69 4.59 -14.56 -1.26
C HIS A 69 5.54 -13.71 -2.13
N ARG A 70 4.98 -12.68 -2.79
CA ARG A 70 5.67 -11.79 -3.74
C ARG A 70 6.08 -10.48 -3.06
N TYR A 71 6.95 -10.57 -2.06
CA TYR A 71 7.19 -9.48 -1.11
C TYR A 71 7.88 -8.24 -1.69
N GLY A 72 8.77 -8.39 -2.67
CA GLY A 72 9.37 -7.21 -3.31
C GLY A 72 8.31 -6.30 -3.98
N TYR A 73 7.30 -6.89 -4.61
CA TYR A 73 6.17 -6.10 -5.14
C TYR A 73 5.26 -5.53 -4.03
N VAL A 74 5.18 -6.18 -2.86
CA VAL A 74 4.49 -5.64 -1.68
C VAL A 74 5.19 -4.37 -1.20
N CYS A 75 6.53 -4.37 -1.13
CA CYS A 75 7.32 -3.18 -0.78
C CYS A 75 7.05 -2.03 -1.76
N ILE A 76 7.07 -2.30 -3.07
CA ILE A 76 6.80 -1.28 -4.10
C ILE A 76 5.38 -0.73 -3.96
N ALA A 77 4.38 -1.58 -3.69
CA ALA A 77 3.00 -1.13 -3.51
C ALA A 77 2.84 -0.22 -2.28
N MET A 78 3.51 -0.54 -1.16
CA MET A 78 3.52 0.31 0.03
C MET A 78 4.26 1.63 -0.21
N GLU A 79 5.41 1.60 -0.88
CA GLU A 79 6.17 2.82 -1.20
C GLU A 79 5.36 3.76 -2.09
N ALA A 80 4.69 3.24 -3.12
CA ALA A 80 3.80 4.03 -3.96
C ALA A 80 2.66 4.65 -3.14
N LEU A 81 2.09 3.89 -2.19
CA LEU A 81 0.99 4.38 -1.37
C LEU A 81 1.43 5.47 -0.39
N ASP A 82 2.59 5.32 0.25
CA ASP A 82 3.21 6.33 1.09
C ASP A 82 3.45 7.64 0.30
N GLN A 83 3.97 7.54 -0.93
CA GLN A 83 4.20 8.71 -1.77
C GLN A 83 2.89 9.41 -2.18
N LEU A 84 1.85 8.64 -2.49
CA LEU A 84 0.52 9.20 -2.77
C LEU A 84 -0.05 9.90 -1.52
N LEU A 85 0.08 9.27 -0.36
CA LEU A 85 -0.37 9.84 0.92
C LEU A 85 0.33 11.18 1.21
N MET A 86 1.66 11.23 1.09
CA MET A 86 2.43 12.46 1.30
C MET A 86 2.15 13.54 0.26
N ALA A 87 1.84 13.17 -0.99
CA ALA A 87 1.50 14.14 -2.02
C ALA A 87 0.11 14.75 -1.83
N CYS A 88 -0.81 14.00 -1.22
CA CYS A 88 -2.20 14.40 -1.04
C CYS A 88 -2.43 15.02 0.36
N HIS A 89 -2.23 16.33 0.49
CA HIS A 89 -2.46 17.08 1.74
C HIS A 89 -3.96 17.40 2.01
N CYS A 90 -4.89 16.66 1.41
CA CYS A 90 -6.30 17.03 1.39
C CYS A 90 -7.10 16.36 2.51
N GLN A 91 -7.77 17.16 3.33
CA GLN A 91 -8.66 16.79 4.46
C GLN A 91 -9.91 15.95 4.09
N SER A 92 -10.06 15.47 2.85
CA SER A 92 -11.28 14.79 2.36
C SER A 92 -11.06 13.37 1.82
N ILE A 93 -9.97 12.70 2.22
CA ILE A 93 -9.53 11.43 1.62
C ILE A 93 -9.95 10.23 2.49
N ASN A 94 -11.23 10.14 2.87
CA ASN A 94 -11.69 9.05 3.75
C ASN A 94 -11.52 7.66 3.11
N LEU A 95 -11.75 7.50 1.80
CA LEU A 95 -11.74 6.20 1.12
C LEU A 95 -10.33 5.71 0.75
N PHE A 96 -9.44 6.60 0.29
CA PHE A 96 -8.05 6.21 0.08
C PHE A 96 -7.32 5.96 1.40
N VAL A 97 -7.60 6.73 2.47
CA VAL A 97 -7.07 6.39 3.80
C VAL A 97 -7.59 5.03 4.26
N GLU A 98 -8.86 4.69 4.03
CA GLU A 98 -9.38 3.35 4.32
C GLU A 98 -8.61 2.26 3.53
N SER A 99 -8.32 2.50 2.26
CA SER A 99 -7.52 1.58 1.43
C SER A 99 -6.08 1.43 1.96
N PHE A 100 -5.48 2.53 2.43
CA PHE A 100 -4.17 2.56 3.08
C PHE A 100 -4.17 1.75 4.37
N LEU A 101 -5.08 2.07 5.29
CA LEU A 101 -5.18 1.36 6.57
C LEU A 101 -5.46 -0.12 6.36
N LYS A 102 -6.26 -0.50 5.36
CA LYS A 102 -6.48 -1.90 5.00
C LYS A 102 -5.20 -2.62 4.56
N MET A 103 -4.33 -1.95 3.81
CA MET A 103 -3.03 -2.51 3.40
C MET A 103 -2.10 -2.67 4.61
N VAL A 104 -2.00 -1.63 5.45
CA VAL A 104 -1.21 -1.68 6.69
C VAL A 104 -1.69 -2.82 7.58
N ALA A 105 -3.00 -2.91 7.84
CA ALA A 105 -3.59 -3.98 8.63
C ALA A 105 -3.20 -5.36 8.08
N LYS A 106 -3.27 -5.54 6.76
CA LYS A 106 -2.88 -6.80 6.13
C LYS A 106 -1.42 -7.18 6.37
N LEU A 107 -0.53 -6.19 6.43
CA LEU A 107 0.89 -6.41 6.73
C LEU A 107 1.11 -6.76 8.21
N LEU A 108 0.41 -6.10 9.12
CA LEU A 108 0.50 -6.36 10.57
C LEU A 108 -0.09 -7.72 10.98
N GLU A 109 -1.06 -8.23 10.22
CA GLU A 109 -1.60 -9.59 10.37
C GLU A 109 -0.63 -10.69 9.91
N SER A 110 0.43 -10.35 9.18
CA SER A 110 1.44 -11.31 8.74
C SER A 110 2.24 -11.83 9.93
N GLU A 111 2.70 -13.09 9.86
CA GLU A 111 3.67 -13.66 10.81
C GLU A 111 5.12 -13.26 10.50
N LYS A 112 5.35 -12.53 9.39
CA LYS A 112 6.68 -12.10 8.98
C LYS A 112 7.05 -10.75 9.59
N PRO A 113 8.14 -10.66 10.37
CA PRO A 113 8.56 -9.41 10.97
C PRO A 113 8.84 -8.30 9.96
N ASP A 114 9.48 -8.60 8.82
CA ASP A 114 9.76 -7.58 7.79
C ASP A 114 8.50 -6.89 7.27
N LEU A 115 7.40 -7.65 7.12
CA LEU A 115 6.12 -7.08 6.69
C LEU A 115 5.46 -6.27 7.81
N GLN A 116 5.53 -6.75 9.05
CA GLN A 116 5.04 -6.01 10.20
C GLN A 116 5.79 -4.68 10.37
N ILE A 117 7.12 -4.68 10.24
CA ILE A 117 7.96 -3.48 10.27
C ILE A 117 7.58 -2.53 9.13
N LEU A 118 7.43 -3.04 7.90
CA LEU A 118 7.00 -2.24 6.75
C LEU A 118 5.65 -1.55 7.01
N GLY A 119 4.65 -2.29 7.48
CA GLY A 119 3.34 -1.74 7.82
C GLY A 119 3.41 -0.70 8.95
N THR A 120 4.19 -1.00 9.99
CA THR A 120 4.39 -0.09 11.13
C THR A 120 5.03 1.22 10.70
N ASN A 121 6.08 1.17 9.88
CA ASN A 121 6.77 2.36 9.37
C ASN A 121 5.83 3.24 8.55
N SER A 122 5.02 2.66 7.67
CA SER A 122 4.00 3.41 6.93
C SER A 122 2.94 4.01 7.86
N PHE A 123 2.48 3.26 8.87
CA PHE A 123 1.51 3.79 9.85
C PHE A 123 2.06 4.97 10.64
N VAL A 124 3.32 4.92 11.06
CA VAL A 124 3.98 6.04 11.75
C VAL A 124 4.05 7.28 10.86
N LYS A 125 4.38 7.12 9.56
CA LYS A 125 4.34 8.26 8.61
C LYS A 125 2.94 8.85 8.53
N PHE A 126 1.92 8.01 8.41
CA PHE A 126 0.52 8.44 8.38
C PHE A 126 0.10 9.18 9.66
N ALA A 127 0.42 8.64 10.84
CA ALA A 127 0.05 9.22 12.13
C ALA A 127 0.71 10.57 12.42
N ASN A 128 1.80 10.91 11.71
CA ASN A 128 2.49 12.20 11.82
C ASN A 128 1.98 13.27 10.85
N ILE A 129 0.98 12.96 10.01
CA ILE A 129 0.36 13.96 9.13
C ILE A 129 -0.63 14.79 9.97
N GLU A 130 -0.42 16.11 10.04
CA GLU A 130 -1.31 17.01 10.76
C GLU A 130 -2.67 17.10 10.04
N GLU A 131 -3.76 16.71 10.71
CA GLU A 131 -5.13 16.88 10.24
C GLU A 131 -6.01 17.62 11.27
N ASP A 132 -6.81 18.59 10.81
CA ASP A 132 -7.67 19.43 11.65
C ASP A 132 -8.79 18.64 12.37
N THR A 133 -9.21 17.49 11.84
CA THR A 133 -10.21 16.62 12.48
C THR A 133 -10.04 15.16 12.02
N PRO A 134 -9.57 14.24 12.89
CA PRO A 134 -9.40 12.84 12.54
C PRO A 134 -10.75 12.13 12.32
N SER A 135 -10.99 11.56 11.13
CA SER A 135 -12.23 10.84 10.79
C SER A 135 -12.14 9.32 10.99
N TYR A 136 -10.94 8.79 11.25
CA TYR A 136 -10.58 7.36 11.18
C TYR A 136 -10.53 6.64 12.53
N HIS A 137 -11.12 7.22 13.58
CA HIS A 137 -11.08 6.70 14.96
C HIS A 137 -11.46 5.22 15.11
N ARG A 138 -12.44 4.70 14.35
CA ARG A 138 -12.82 3.27 14.44
C ARG A 138 -11.74 2.31 13.95
N SER A 139 -10.93 2.71 12.98
CA SER A 139 -9.87 1.86 12.46
C SER A 139 -8.72 1.73 13.46
N TYR A 140 -8.54 2.72 14.34
CA TYR A 140 -7.48 2.72 15.35
C TYR A 140 -7.66 1.62 16.40
N ASP A 141 -8.88 1.19 16.72
CA ASP A 141 -9.10 0.11 17.68
C ASP A 141 -8.36 -1.18 17.27
N PHE A 142 -8.42 -1.52 15.97
CA PHE A 142 -7.66 -2.64 15.42
C PHE A 142 -6.15 -2.41 15.57
N PHE A 143 -5.65 -1.24 15.18
CA PHE A 143 -4.21 -0.95 15.22
C PHE A 143 -3.67 -0.94 16.65
N VAL A 144 -4.38 -0.30 17.59
CA VAL A 144 -4.00 -0.28 19.00
C VAL A 144 -3.94 -1.69 19.57
N SER A 145 -4.96 -2.52 19.31
CA SER A 145 -4.94 -3.93 19.74
C SER A 145 -3.77 -4.67 19.12
N ARG A 146 -3.56 -4.54 17.80
CA ARG A 146 -2.54 -5.30 17.09
C ARG A 146 -1.12 -4.90 17.48
N PHE A 147 -0.85 -3.60 17.63
CA PHE A 147 0.44 -3.12 18.10
C PHE A 147 0.72 -3.56 19.54
N SER A 148 -0.28 -3.55 20.41
CA SER A 148 -0.16 -4.08 21.78
C SER A 148 0.21 -5.57 21.79
N GLU A 149 -0.46 -6.40 20.98
CA GLU A 149 -0.11 -7.81 20.81
C GLU A 149 1.33 -8.01 20.31
N MET A 150 1.76 -7.20 19.33
CA MET A 150 3.12 -7.25 18.80
C MET A 150 4.18 -6.89 19.84
N CYS A 151 3.91 -5.93 20.74
CA CYS A 151 4.79 -5.59 21.86
C CYS A 151 4.98 -6.75 22.86
N HIS A 152 4.02 -7.68 22.94
CA HIS A 152 4.09 -8.87 23.79
C HIS A 152 4.54 -10.13 23.03
N SER A 153 4.71 -10.04 21.70
CA SER A 153 5.13 -11.17 20.88
C SER A 153 6.59 -11.54 21.20
N SER A 154 6.80 -12.78 21.60
CA SER A 154 8.11 -13.33 21.93
C SER A 154 8.82 -13.79 20.66
N HIS A 155 9.12 -12.87 19.74
CA HIS A 155 9.99 -13.22 18.62
C HIS A 155 11.42 -13.38 19.16
N ASP A 156 11.93 -14.61 19.12
CA ASP A 156 13.21 -15.01 19.73
C ASP A 156 14.46 -14.52 18.98
N ASP A 157 14.29 -13.78 17.87
CA ASP A 157 15.39 -13.32 17.02
C ASP A 157 15.87 -11.90 17.41
N PRO A 158 17.10 -11.74 17.96
CA PRO A 158 17.61 -10.46 18.43
C PRO A 158 17.79 -9.40 17.33
N ASP A 159 18.05 -9.79 16.09
CA ASP A 159 18.22 -8.87 14.95
C ASP A 159 16.90 -8.22 14.52
N THR A 160 15.80 -8.93 14.74
CA THR A 160 14.45 -8.43 14.49
C THR A 160 13.99 -7.45 15.59
N ARG A 161 14.50 -7.58 16.82
CA ARG A 161 14.11 -6.75 17.98
C ARG A 161 14.75 -5.35 18.00
N THR A 162 15.83 -5.15 17.26
CA THR A 162 16.68 -3.93 17.32
C THR A 162 16.64 -3.05 16.07
N LYS A 163 15.85 -3.41 15.06
CA LYS A 163 15.55 -2.57 13.89
C LYS A 163 14.35 -1.67 14.15
#